data_AF-A0A662EBF1-F1
#
_entry.id   AF-A0A662EBF1-F1
#
_cell.length_a   1.000
_cell.length_b   1.000
_cell.length_c   1.000
_cell.angle_alpha   90.00
_cell.angle_beta   90.00
_cell.angle_gamma   90.00
#
_symmetry.space_group_name_H-M   'P 1'
#
loop_
_entity.id
_entity.type
_entity.pdbx_description
1 polymer ?
#
loop_
_entity_poly.entity_id
_entity_poly.type
_entity_poly.pdbx_seq_one_letter_code
_entity_poly.pdbx_strand_id
1 'polypeptide(L)'
;MTDIDVDNAPLARLGRWSHSHRRLLIIAWAFLAIGLGVFAPKLEHALSGAMWEVNGSESLAAREVIEEQFGGLSSQSAVVVIQSQSVGIDDPAFQLVVADVNAVLDGESAFGPALPPQPGMDGQTVMIQAGALVDPTEAVRAAERIGGDVGALSTVDDGGDFAVAL
;
A
#
# COMPACT_ATOMS: atom_id res chain seq x y z
N MET A 1 -62.40 19.05 -17.12
CA MET A 1 -61.90 19.53 -15.82
C MET A 1 -61.81 18.30 -14.92
N THR A 2 -60.74 17.53 -15.03
CA THR A 2 -60.56 16.28 -14.29
C THR A 2 -60.20 16.61 -12.86
N ASP A 3 -61.14 16.30 -11.96
CA ASP A 3 -60.95 16.31 -10.51
C ASP A 3 -59.94 15.21 -10.18
N ILE A 4 -58.69 15.58 -9.91
CA ILE A 4 -57.71 14.65 -9.35
C ILE A 4 -58.12 14.50 -7.90
N ASP A 5 -58.77 13.38 -7.56
CA ASP A 5 -59.07 13.01 -6.17
C ASP A 5 -57.74 12.93 -5.38
N VAL A 6 -57.37 14.06 -4.75
CA VAL A 6 -56.13 14.23 -3.99
C VAL A 6 -56.25 13.56 -2.61
N ASP A 7 -57.44 13.11 -2.23
CA ASP A 7 -57.71 12.63 -0.87
C ASP A 7 -57.18 11.21 -0.64
N ASN A 8 -56.88 10.46 -1.71
CA ASN A 8 -56.45 9.07 -1.63
C ASN A 8 -55.12 8.74 -2.34
N ALA A 9 -54.21 9.71 -2.48
CA ALA A 9 -52.87 9.41 -2.99
C ALA A 9 -52.08 8.58 -1.96
N PRO A 10 -51.68 7.31 -2.24
CA PRO A 10 -50.93 6.47 -1.30
C PRO A 10 -49.61 7.12 -0.85
N LEU A 11 -49.02 7.95 -1.71
CA LEU A 11 -47.84 8.76 -1.42
C LEU A 11 -48.12 9.88 -0.39
N ALA A 12 -49.31 10.50 -0.42
CA ALA A 12 -49.69 11.52 0.56
C ALA A 12 -49.93 10.92 1.95
N ARG A 13 -50.43 9.68 2.01
CA ARG A 13 -50.57 8.91 3.27
C ARG A 13 -49.21 8.47 3.81
N LEU A 14 -48.30 8.04 2.92
CA LEU A 14 -46.90 7.76 3.27
C LEU A 14 -46.19 9.00 3.80
N GLY A 15 -46.37 10.16 3.16
CA GLY A 15 -45.78 11.43 3.58
C GLY A 15 -46.23 11.88 4.98
N ARG A 16 -47.54 11.75 5.29
CA ARG A 16 -48.08 12.07 6.62
C ARG A 16 -47.57 11.10 7.70
N TRP A 17 -47.45 9.82 7.39
CA TRP A 17 -46.92 8.80 8.32
C TRP A 17 -45.41 8.96 8.55
N SER A 18 -44.65 9.30 7.52
CA SER A 18 -43.22 9.65 7.63
C SER A 18 -43.01 10.93 8.44
N HIS A 19 -43.91 11.91 8.33
CA HIS A 19 -43.85 13.13 9.13
C HIS A 19 -44.17 12.88 10.61
N SER A 20 -45.16 12.03 10.93
CA SER A 20 -45.49 11.67 12.31
C SER A 20 -44.40 10.81 12.98
N HIS A 21 -43.68 9.99 12.21
CA HIS A 21 -42.59 9.14 12.71
C HIS A 21 -41.19 9.67 12.38
N ARG A 22 -41.05 10.96 12.02
CA ARG A 22 -39.79 11.53 11.52
C ARG A 22 -38.57 11.25 12.42
N ARG A 23 -38.76 11.29 13.75
CA ARG A 23 -37.69 10.99 14.71
C ARG A 23 -37.27 9.52 14.65
N LEU A 24 -38.23 8.61 14.48
CA LEU A 24 -37.99 7.18 14.35
C LEU A 24 -37.25 6.86 13.04
N LEU A 25 -37.64 7.51 11.93
CA LEU A 25 -36.92 7.39 10.66
C LEU A 25 -35.50 7.94 10.76
N ILE A 26 -35.30 9.11 11.36
CA ILE A 26 -33.96 9.70 11.55
C ILE A 26 -33.09 8.78 12.41
N ILE A 27 -33.63 8.24 13.50
CA ILE A 27 -32.91 7.32 14.38
C ILE A 27 -32.58 6.02 13.63
N ALA A 28 -33.53 5.43 12.90
CA ALA A 28 -33.30 4.21 12.12
C ALA A 28 -32.22 4.42 11.03
N TRP A 29 -32.28 5.53 10.31
CA TRP A 29 -31.27 5.89 9.32
C TRP A 29 -29.91 6.19 9.95
N ALA A 30 -29.87 6.85 11.11
CA ALA A 30 -28.64 7.08 11.84
C ALA A 30 -28.01 5.76 12.30
N PHE A 31 -28.81 4.84 12.85
CA PHE A 31 -28.33 3.50 13.22
C PHE A 31 -27.83 2.71 12.00
N LEU A 32 -28.54 2.77 10.88
CA LEU A 32 -28.11 2.13 9.65
C LEU A 32 -26.79 2.73 9.14
N ALA A 33 -26.67 4.05 9.12
CA ALA A 33 -25.45 4.74 8.70
C ALA A 33 -24.27 4.46 9.63
N ILE A 34 -24.48 4.45 10.94
CA ILE A 34 -23.46 4.09 11.93
C ILE A 34 -23.07 2.62 11.76
N GLY A 35 -24.03 1.72 11.57
CA GLY A 35 -23.78 0.31 11.28
C GLY A 35 -22.90 0.16 10.04
N LEU A 36 -23.32 0.73 8.90
CA LEU A 36 -22.55 0.71 7.67
C LEU A 36 -21.16 1.36 7.83
N GLY A 37 -21.05 2.45 8.59
CA GLY A 37 -19.77 3.10 8.89
C GLY A 37 -18.82 2.22 9.70
N VAL A 38 -19.33 1.47 10.69
CA VAL A 38 -18.54 0.48 11.45
C VAL A 38 -18.09 -0.68 10.56
N PHE A 39 -18.87 -1.04 9.54
CA PHE A 39 -18.51 -2.08 8.56
C PHE A 39 -17.69 -1.55 7.37
N ALA A 40 -17.47 -0.24 7.24
CA ALA A 40 -16.72 0.35 6.13
C ALA A 40 -15.27 -0.19 6.00
N PRO A 41 -14.48 -0.35 7.08
CA PRO A 41 -13.13 -0.92 6.98
C PRO A 41 -13.14 -2.38 6.47
N LYS A 42 -14.21 -3.13 6.76
CA LYS A 42 -14.38 -4.51 6.29
C LYS A 42 -14.77 -4.57 4.81
N LEU A 43 -15.49 -3.57 4.29
CA LEU A 43 -15.83 -3.50 2.87
C LEU A 43 -14.62 -3.13 2.00
N GLU A 44 -13.74 -2.25 2.47
CA GLU A 44 -12.50 -1.90 1.76
C GLU A 44 -11.58 -3.12 1.59
N HIS A 45 -11.46 -3.95 2.63
CA HIS A 45 -10.76 -5.24 2.52
C HIS A 45 -11.43 -6.25 1.58
N ALA A 46 -12.77 -6.28 1.53
CA ALA A 46 -13.49 -7.23 0.70
C ALA A 46 -13.56 -6.83 -0.79
N LEU A 47 -13.49 -5.53 -1.11
CA LEU A 47 -13.64 -5.00 -2.47
C LEU A 47 -12.32 -4.71 -3.18
N SER A 48 -11.24 -4.42 -2.44
CA SER A 48 -9.92 -4.15 -3.04
C SER A 48 -9.16 -5.41 -3.47
N GLY A 49 -9.56 -6.60 -3.01
CA GLY A 49 -8.82 -7.84 -3.26
C GLY A 49 -9.31 -8.71 -4.43
N ALA A 50 -10.58 -8.63 -4.85
CA ALA A 50 -11.19 -9.73 -5.60
C ALA A 50 -11.96 -9.36 -6.88
N MET A 51 -11.61 -8.25 -7.57
CA MET A 51 -12.22 -7.95 -8.88
C MET A 51 -11.37 -8.41 -10.08
N TRP A 52 -10.11 -8.81 -9.85
CA TRP A 52 -9.19 -9.26 -10.92
C TRP A 52 -8.78 -10.72 -10.83
N GLU A 53 -9.26 -11.46 -9.83
CA GLU A 53 -8.81 -12.83 -9.56
C GLU A 53 -9.87 -13.84 -9.98
N VAL A 54 -9.56 -14.59 -11.04
CA VAL A 54 -10.39 -15.71 -11.50
C VAL A 54 -10.12 -16.87 -10.54
N ASN A 55 -10.97 -17.00 -9.52
CA ASN A 55 -10.92 -18.10 -8.55
C ASN A 55 -10.72 -19.45 -9.26
N GLY A 56 -9.58 -20.12 -8.98
CA GLY A 56 -9.27 -21.46 -9.49
C GLY A 56 -8.32 -21.55 -10.70
N SER A 57 -7.67 -20.46 -11.11
CA SER A 57 -6.63 -20.52 -12.16
C SER A 57 -5.33 -21.14 -11.63
N GLU A 58 -4.65 -21.96 -12.44
CA GLU A 58 -3.27 -22.45 -12.19
C GLU A 58 -2.29 -21.31 -11.88
N SER A 59 -2.60 -20.09 -12.32
CA SER A 59 -1.81 -18.89 -11.99
C SER A 59 -1.77 -18.56 -10.50
N LEU A 60 -2.79 -18.94 -9.72
CA LEU A 60 -2.86 -18.65 -8.28
C LEU A 60 -1.97 -19.64 -7.51
N ALA A 61 -2.01 -20.91 -7.89
CA ALA A 61 -1.10 -21.93 -7.37
C ALA A 61 0.36 -21.64 -7.74
N ALA A 62 0.62 -21.13 -8.96
CA ALA A 62 1.96 -20.71 -9.35
C ALA A 62 2.45 -19.52 -8.51
N ARG A 63 1.56 -18.59 -8.13
CA ARG A 63 1.89 -17.42 -7.31
C ARG A 63 2.21 -17.83 -5.87
N GLU A 64 1.45 -18.76 -5.31
CA GLU A 64 1.65 -19.30 -3.96
C GLU A 64 2.97 -20.10 -3.88
N VAL A 65 3.30 -20.87 -4.92
CA VAL A 65 4.62 -21.54 -5.05
C VAL A 65 5.75 -20.52 -5.21
N ILE A 66 5.55 -19.43 -5.95
CA ILE A 66 6.54 -18.35 -6.05
C ILE A 66 6.72 -17.66 -4.69
N GLU A 67 5.65 -17.40 -3.95
CA GLU A 67 5.73 -16.77 -2.63
C GLU A 67 6.47 -17.66 -1.62
N GLU A 68 6.21 -18.97 -1.66
CA GLU A 68 6.83 -19.98 -0.80
C GLU A 68 8.30 -20.28 -1.18
N GLN A 69 8.66 -20.15 -2.47
CA GLN A 69 10.03 -20.42 -2.96
C GLN A 69 10.93 -19.17 -3.06
N PHE A 70 10.36 -17.97 -3.19
CA PHE A 70 11.10 -16.71 -3.32
C PHE A 70 11.07 -15.84 -2.05
N GLY A 71 10.56 -16.37 -0.93
CA GLY A 71 10.82 -15.84 0.42
C GLY A 71 10.40 -14.37 0.63
N GLY A 72 9.24 -13.97 0.11
CA GLY A 72 8.74 -12.59 0.27
C GLY A 72 9.25 -11.59 -0.76
N LEU A 73 9.94 -12.04 -1.82
CA LEU A 73 10.30 -11.23 -3.00
C LEU A 73 9.12 -11.01 -3.97
N SER A 74 7.88 -11.28 -3.54
CA SER A 74 6.68 -10.97 -4.33
C SER A 74 6.44 -9.45 -4.36
N SER A 75 5.23 -9.00 -4.77
CA SER A 75 4.83 -7.59 -4.94
C SER A 75 4.94 -6.70 -3.69
N GLN A 76 5.54 -7.21 -2.62
CA GLN A 76 5.58 -6.64 -1.27
C GLN A 76 7.02 -6.44 -0.76
N SER A 77 8.03 -6.64 -1.61
CA SER A 77 9.44 -6.40 -1.28
C SER A 77 9.78 -4.91 -1.24
N ALA A 78 10.73 -4.55 -0.36
CA ALA A 78 11.33 -3.22 -0.35
C ALA A 78 12.41 -3.13 -1.42
N VAL A 79 12.42 -2.05 -2.20
CA VAL A 79 13.41 -1.79 -3.24
C VAL A 79 14.03 -0.42 -2.99
N VAL A 80 15.33 -0.39 -2.70
CA VAL A 80 16.10 0.85 -2.59
C VAL A 80 16.89 1.06 -3.87
N VAL A 81 16.78 2.25 -4.45
CA VAL A 81 17.58 2.67 -5.61
C VAL A 81 18.57 3.74 -5.16
N ILE A 82 19.84 3.50 -5.42
CA ILE A 82 20.95 4.43 -5.19
C ILE A 82 21.42 4.89 -6.57
N GLN A 83 21.43 6.19 -6.82
CA GLN A 83 21.94 6.77 -8.05
C GLN A 83 22.98 7.84 -7.74
N SER A 84 24.07 7.86 -8.51
CA SER A 84 25.04 8.96 -8.50
C SER A 84 25.19 9.62 -9.86
N GLN A 85 25.40 10.93 -9.91
CA GLN A 85 25.67 11.64 -11.17
C GLN A 85 27.17 11.72 -11.52
N SER A 86 28.05 11.58 -10.53
CA SER A 86 29.48 11.89 -10.67
C SER A 86 30.40 10.74 -10.27
N VAL A 87 29.89 9.79 -9.48
CA VAL A 87 30.67 8.70 -8.91
C VAL A 87 30.19 7.37 -9.50
N GLY A 88 31.13 6.51 -9.88
CA GLY A 88 30.83 5.16 -10.39
C GLY A 88 30.61 4.16 -9.27
N ILE A 89 29.95 3.04 -9.57
CA ILE A 89 29.68 1.97 -8.61
C ILE A 89 30.94 1.40 -7.92
N ASP A 90 32.10 1.43 -8.59
CA ASP A 90 33.37 0.91 -8.05
C ASP A 90 34.05 1.86 -7.06
N ASP A 91 33.51 3.07 -6.88
CA ASP A 91 34.08 4.05 -5.96
C ASP A 91 33.82 3.68 -4.49
N PRO A 92 34.82 3.81 -3.60
CA PRO A 92 34.65 3.57 -2.18
C PRO A 92 33.50 4.36 -1.53
N ALA A 93 33.24 5.60 -1.97
CA ALA A 93 32.13 6.40 -1.45
C ALA A 93 30.78 5.80 -1.83
N PHE A 94 30.62 5.29 -3.06
CA PHE A 94 29.40 4.62 -3.49
C PHE A 94 29.18 3.34 -2.67
N GLN A 95 30.24 2.56 -2.45
CA GLN A 95 30.19 1.33 -1.66
C GLN A 95 29.83 1.57 -0.18
N LEU A 96 30.22 2.71 0.39
CA LEU A 96 29.79 3.11 1.74
C LEU A 96 28.28 3.36 1.78
N VAL A 97 27.72 4.09 0.81
CA VAL A 97 26.26 4.31 0.73
C VAL A 97 25.51 2.98 0.59
N VAL A 98 26.01 2.05 -0.22
CA VAL A 98 25.44 0.70 -0.35
C VAL A 98 25.49 -0.06 0.99
N ALA A 99 26.59 0.04 1.74
CA ALA A 99 26.72 -0.59 3.05
C ALA A 99 25.77 0.02 4.08
N ASP A 100 25.61 1.35 4.09
CA ASP A 100 24.71 2.06 5.00
C ASP A 100 23.24 1.71 4.71
N VAL A 101 22.85 1.63 3.42
CA VAL A 101 21.51 1.16 3.03
C VAL A 101 21.26 -0.27 3.50
N ASN A 102 22.22 -1.17 3.31
CA ASN A 102 22.09 -2.55 3.80
C ASN A 102 21.94 -2.60 5.33
N ALA A 103 22.68 -1.77 6.07
CA ALA A 103 22.57 -1.69 7.52
C ALA A 103 21.20 -1.19 7.99
N VAL A 104 20.60 -0.24 7.28
CA VAL A 104 19.23 0.24 7.57
C VAL A 104 18.21 -0.86 7.31
N LEU A 105 18.33 -1.59 6.20
CA LEU A 105 17.44 -2.72 5.87
C LEU A 105 17.57 -3.87 6.88
N ASP A 106 18.80 -4.24 7.26
CA ASP A 106 19.07 -5.30 8.26
C ASP A 106 18.56 -4.93 9.67
N GLY A 107 18.45 -3.63 9.97
CA GLY A 107 17.88 -3.13 11.21
C GLY A 107 16.35 -3.28 11.31
N GLU A 108 15.67 -3.51 10.19
CA GLU A 108 14.22 -3.61 10.12
C GLU A 108 13.75 -5.06 10.07
N SER A 109 13.18 -5.54 11.19
CA SER A 109 12.71 -6.93 11.33
C SER A 109 11.61 -7.34 10.36
N ALA A 110 10.91 -6.38 9.73
CA ALA A 110 9.90 -6.66 8.73
C ALA A 110 10.49 -7.12 7.39
N PHE A 111 11.79 -6.89 7.13
CA PHE A 111 12.47 -7.28 5.92
C PHE A 111 13.47 -8.41 6.17
N GLY A 112 13.61 -9.29 5.18
CA GLY A 112 14.65 -10.31 5.14
C GLY A 112 16.00 -9.74 4.70
N PRO A 113 17.04 -10.58 4.66
CA PRO A 113 18.36 -10.14 4.21
C PRO A 113 18.29 -9.54 2.80
N ALA A 114 18.98 -8.42 2.61
CA ALA A 114 19.06 -7.77 1.31
C ALA A 114 19.71 -8.72 0.27
N LEU A 115 19.12 -8.74 -0.93
CA LEU A 115 19.71 -9.43 -2.08
C LEU A 115 20.98 -8.74 -2.55
N PRO A 116 21.86 -9.45 -3.27
CA PRO A 116 23.05 -8.86 -3.86
C PRO A 116 22.69 -7.60 -4.68
N PRO A 117 23.44 -6.48 -4.50
CA PRO A 117 23.19 -5.26 -5.25
C PRO A 117 23.21 -5.50 -6.75
N GLN A 118 22.21 -4.98 -7.46
CA GLN A 118 22.08 -5.11 -8.91
C GLN A 118 22.54 -3.81 -9.59
N PRO A 119 23.67 -3.81 -10.30
CA PRO A 119 24.14 -2.65 -11.03
C PRO A 119 23.24 -2.33 -12.23
N GLY A 120 22.98 -1.04 -12.44
CA GLY A 120 22.40 -0.52 -13.67
C GLY A 120 23.39 -0.58 -14.83
N MET A 121 22.88 -0.57 -16.06
CA MET A 121 23.71 -0.53 -17.27
C MET A 121 24.54 0.76 -17.39
N ASP A 122 24.15 1.80 -16.65
CA ASP A 122 24.81 3.10 -16.58
C ASP A 122 26.07 3.09 -15.70
N GLY A 123 26.29 2.05 -14.89
CA GLY A 123 27.40 1.96 -13.95
C GLY A 123 27.35 2.98 -12.81
N GLN A 124 26.22 3.68 -12.67
CA GLN A 124 26.01 4.79 -11.74
C GLN A 124 24.74 4.62 -10.89
N THR A 125 23.93 3.61 -11.21
CA THR A 125 22.73 3.25 -10.45
C THR A 125 22.90 1.84 -9.88
N VAL A 126 22.43 1.63 -8.65
CA VAL A 126 22.36 0.33 -7.99
C VAL A 126 20.97 0.15 -7.40
N MET A 127 20.39 -1.04 -7.60
CA MET A 127 19.16 -1.46 -6.97
C MET A 127 19.46 -2.52 -5.90
N ILE A 128 18.92 -2.33 -4.70
CA ILE A 128 18.98 -3.27 -3.59
C ILE A 128 17.56 -3.66 -3.25
N GLN A 129 17.30 -4.96 -3.07
CA GLN A 129 15.96 -5.47 -2.80
C GLN A 129 15.98 -6.36 -1.56
N ALA A 130 14.99 -6.18 -0.67
CA ALA A 130 14.79 -7.02 0.50
C ALA A 130 13.35 -7.57 0.49
N GLY A 131 13.21 -8.89 0.70
CA GLY A 131 11.90 -9.54 0.77
C GLY A 131 11.16 -9.15 2.04
N ALA A 132 9.83 -8.99 1.98
CA ALA A 132 9.03 -8.76 3.18
C ALA A 132 8.75 -10.08 3.93
N LEU A 133 8.94 -10.07 5.24
CA LEU A 133 8.65 -11.20 6.14
C LEU A 133 7.31 -11.06 6.87
N VAL A 134 6.63 -9.93 6.67
CA VAL A 134 5.36 -9.56 7.30
C VAL A 134 4.26 -9.38 6.25
N ASP A 135 3.02 -9.21 6.69
CA ASP A 135 1.90 -8.91 5.78
C ASP A 135 2.09 -7.56 5.05
N PRO A 136 1.47 -7.38 3.86
CA PRO A 136 1.67 -6.18 3.04
C PRO A 136 1.36 -4.86 3.74
N THR A 137 0.43 -4.82 4.70
CA THR A 137 0.10 -3.57 5.41
C THR A 137 1.25 -3.18 6.33
N GLU A 138 1.82 -4.15 7.04
CA GLU A 138 2.95 -3.92 7.92
C GLU A 138 4.24 -3.67 7.13
N ALA A 139 4.43 -4.30 5.97
CA ALA A 139 5.58 -4.04 5.09
C ALA A 139 5.63 -2.57 4.63
N VAL A 140 4.48 -1.97 4.27
CA VAL A 140 4.39 -0.54 3.92
C VAL A 140 4.73 0.35 5.12
N ARG A 141 4.21 0.03 6.30
CA ARG A 141 4.56 0.79 7.53
C ARG A 141 6.02 0.67 7.89
N ALA A 142 6.61 -0.50 7.70
CA ALA A 142 8.05 -0.71 7.91
C ALA A 142 8.87 0.13 6.94
N ALA A 143 8.48 0.17 5.66
CA ALA A 143 9.09 1.04 4.66
C ALA A 143 8.99 2.54 5.05
N GLU A 144 7.82 2.98 5.53
CA GLU A 144 7.64 4.36 6.04
C GLU A 144 8.54 4.67 7.25
N ARG A 145 8.78 3.68 8.13
CA ARG A 145 9.67 3.84 9.30
C ARG A 145 11.12 4.05 8.89
N ILE A 146 11.62 3.27 7.92
CA ILE A 146 13.01 3.37 7.46
C ILE A 146 13.23 4.44 6.38
N GLY A 147 12.17 4.92 5.72
CA GLY A 147 12.28 5.85 4.60
C GLY A 147 12.97 7.17 4.95
N GLY A 148 12.84 7.64 6.20
CA GLY A 148 13.58 8.81 6.68
C GLY A 148 15.08 8.57 6.79
N ASP A 149 15.48 7.41 7.30
CA ASP A 149 16.89 7.03 7.47
C ASP A 149 17.54 6.77 6.10
N VAL A 150 16.84 6.07 5.20
CA VAL A 150 17.28 5.86 3.81
C VAL A 150 17.41 7.19 3.07
N GLY A 151 16.42 8.07 3.21
CA GLY A 151 16.43 9.39 2.58
C GLY A 151 17.57 10.29 3.08
N ALA A 152 17.94 10.19 4.36
CA ALA A 152 19.06 10.94 4.95
C ALA A 152 20.43 10.54 4.39
N LEU A 153 20.54 9.36 3.75
CA LEU A 153 21.74 8.94 3.02
C LEU A 153 21.89 9.65 1.67
N SER A 154 20.86 10.38 1.21
CA SER A 154 21.00 11.27 0.05
C SER A 154 21.86 12.47 0.42
N THR A 155 23.06 12.56 -0.15
CA THR A 155 23.95 13.70 0.06
C THR A 155 23.95 14.62 -1.15
N VAL A 156 23.65 15.89 -0.90
CA VAL A 156 23.81 17.00 -1.85
C VAL A 156 24.86 17.96 -1.28
N ASP A 157 26.10 17.49 -1.09
CA ASP A 157 27.29 18.36 -1.23
C ASP A 157 28.66 17.65 -1.19
N ASP A 158 29.60 18.24 -1.93
CA ASP A 158 31.08 18.17 -1.92
C ASP A 158 31.82 16.82 -2.03
N GLY A 159 31.30 15.87 -2.81
CA GLY A 159 32.06 14.70 -3.25
C GLY A 159 31.33 13.74 -4.19
N GLY A 160 30.00 13.77 -4.17
CA GLY A 160 29.15 13.08 -5.13
C GLY A 160 27.69 13.41 -4.86
N ASP A 161 26.95 13.76 -5.90
CA ASP A 161 25.49 13.81 -5.85
C ASP A 161 25.00 12.36 -5.72
N PHE A 162 24.48 11.99 -4.56
CA PHE A 162 23.85 10.68 -4.32
C PHE A 162 22.36 10.88 -4.05
N ALA A 163 21.52 10.25 -4.86
CA ALA A 163 20.09 10.16 -4.64
C ALA A 163 19.76 8.73 -4.18
N VAL A 164 19.19 8.61 -2.98
CA VAL A 164 18.77 7.33 -2.41
C VAL A 164 17.26 7.39 -2.15
N ALA A 165 16.52 6.45 -2.74
CA ALA A 165 15.07 6.37 -2.61
C ALA A 165 14.61 4.94 -2.37
N LEU A 166 13.58 4.80 -1.55
CA LEU A 166 12.86 3.56 -1.22
C LEU A 166 11.47 3.58 -1.88
#